data_AF-A0A820AH33-F1
#
_entry.id   AF-A0A820AH33-F1
#
_cell.length_a   1.000
_cell.length_b   1.000
_cell.length_c   1.000
_cell.angle_alpha   90.00
_cell.angle_beta   90.00
_cell.angle_gamma   90.00
#
_symmetry.space_group_name_H-M   'P 1'
#
loop_
_entity.id
_entity.type
_entity.pdbx_description
1 polymer ?
#
loop_
_entity_poly.entity_id
_entity_poly.type
_entity_poly.pdbx_seq_one_letter_code
_entity_poly.pdbx_strand_id
1 'polypeptide(L)'
;MLRIRTFILVFSVIYLIYGYESPIEEKDFRRLLKQNKNVLVLCSPNEKTAKPVLLLFKQVEPEIKGLGLLVYISCEKGKKLCKKFKCDTNNNELRHFK
;
A
#
# COMPACT_ATOMS: atom_id res chain seq x y z
N MET A 1 11.85 -14.52 -17.85
CA MET A 1 12.17 -13.08 -17.73
C MET A 1 11.00 -12.13 -18.05
N LEU A 2 10.05 -12.45 -18.96
CA LEU A 2 8.96 -11.52 -19.30
C LEU A 2 8.02 -11.17 -18.14
N ARG A 3 7.68 -12.13 -17.26
CA ARG A 3 6.70 -11.95 -16.18
C ARG A 3 7.07 -10.85 -15.16
N ILE A 4 8.36 -10.57 -14.96
CA ILE A 4 8.82 -9.56 -13.99
C ILE A 4 8.65 -8.14 -14.58
N ARG A 5 8.97 -7.95 -15.86
CA ARG A 5 8.84 -6.65 -16.54
C ARG A 5 7.37 -6.22 -16.67
N THR A 6 6.48 -7.14 -17.01
CA THR A 6 5.04 -6.84 -17.10
C THR A 6 4.47 -6.45 -15.73
N PHE A 7 4.90 -7.13 -14.66
CA PHE A 7 4.40 -6.84 -13.30
C PHE A 7 4.86 -5.46 -12.81
N ILE A 8 6.12 -5.10 -13.03
CA ILE A 8 6.66 -3.77 -12.66
C ILE A 8 5.91 -2.66 -13.41
N LEU A 9 5.65 -2.83 -14.72
CA LEU A 9 4.93 -1.84 -15.50
C LEU A 9 3.48 -1.66 -15.04
N VAL A 10 2.78 -2.75 -14.74
CA VAL A 10 1.41 -2.68 -14.19
C VAL A 10 1.40 -1.95 -12.85
N PHE A 11 2.41 -2.21 -12.02
CA PHE A 11 2.55 -1.61 -10.72
C PHE A 11 2.80 -0.10 -10.79
N SER A 12 3.74 0.31 -11.65
CA SER A 12 4.04 1.72 -11.91
C SER A 12 2.85 2.48 -12.51
N VAL A 13 2.06 1.83 -13.38
CA VAL A 13 0.85 2.45 -13.97
C VAL A 13 -0.27 2.59 -12.94
N ILE A 14 -0.50 1.58 -12.10
CA ILE A 14 -1.50 1.65 -11.01
C ILE A 14 -1.12 2.74 -10.02
N TYR A 15 0.16 2.82 -9.62
CA TYR A 15 0.62 3.88 -8.72
C TYR A 15 0.45 5.26 -9.34
N LEU A 16 0.74 5.45 -10.63
CA LEU A 16 0.51 6.72 -11.34
C LEU A 16 -0.97 7.16 -11.38
N ILE A 17 -1.91 6.23 -11.34
CA ILE A 17 -3.36 6.52 -11.40
C ILE A 17 -3.92 6.81 -10.00
N TYR A 18 -3.54 6.00 -9.01
CA TYR A 18 -4.14 6.00 -7.68
C TYR A 18 -3.30 6.73 -6.62
N GLY A 19 -2.00 6.88 -6.84
CA GLY A 19 -1.05 7.48 -5.89
C GLY A 19 -0.66 6.59 -4.72
N TYR A 20 -1.10 5.33 -4.73
CA TYR A 20 -0.77 4.32 -3.72
C TYR A 20 -0.92 2.92 -4.31
N GLU A 21 -0.36 1.92 -3.64
CA GLU A 21 -0.55 0.50 -3.98
C GLU A 21 -1.38 -0.24 -2.95
N SER A 22 -2.19 -1.18 -3.39
CA SER A 22 -3.04 -1.98 -2.51
C SER A 22 -2.78 -3.49 -2.65
N PRO A 23 -1.78 -4.04 -1.94
CA PRO A 23 -1.52 -5.48 -1.96
C PRO A 23 -2.58 -6.23 -1.14
N ILE A 24 -3.15 -7.26 -1.75
CA ILE A 24 -4.11 -8.17 -1.08
C ILE A 24 -3.37 -9.37 -0.47
N GLU A 25 -2.29 -9.80 -1.13
CA GLU A 25 -1.51 -10.97 -0.74
C GLU A 25 -0.22 -10.62 0.01
N GLU A 26 0.15 -11.49 0.94
CA GLU A 26 1.40 -11.38 1.71
C GLU A 26 2.64 -11.37 0.82
N LYS A 27 2.66 -12.18 -0.24
CA LYS A 27 3.82 -12.30 -1.13
C LYS A 27 4.16 -10.96 -1.79
N ASP A 28 3.13 -10.20 -2.16
CA ASP A 28 3.28 -8.94 -2.88
C ASP A 28 3.67 -7.83 -1.91
N PHE A 29 3.06 -7.78 -0.73
CA PHE A 29 3.47 -6.82 0.29
C PHE A 29 4.92 -7.05 0.77
N ARG A 30 5.36 -8.31 0.94
CA ARG A 30 6.77 -8.59 1.24
C ARG A 30 7.72 -8.17 0.12
N ARG A 31 7.28 -8.22 -1.14
CA ARG A 31 8.09 -7.71 -2.25
C ARG A 31 8.21 -6.19 -2.17
N LEU A 32 7.13 -5.51 -1.80
CA LEU A 32 7.14 -4.05 -1.63
C LEU A 32 8.13 -3.59 -0.58
N LEU A 33 8.11 -4.24 0.57
CA LEU A 33 9.05 -3.97 1.66
C LEU A 33 10.51 -4.28 1.28
N LYS A 34 10.74 -5.19 0.32
CA LYS A 34 12.10 -5.49 -0.19
C LYS A 34 12.57 -4.49 -1.23
N GLN A 35 11.65 -3.94 -2.02
CA GLN A 35 11.95 -3.02 -3.12
C GLN A 35 12.10 -1.58 -2.64
N ASN A 36 11.41 -1.21 -1.56
CA ASN A 36 11.36 0.15 -1.04
C ASN A 36 11.84 0.19 0.40
N LYS A 37 12.76 1.12 0.69
CA LYS A 37 13.32 1.31 2.04
C LYS A 37 12.44 2.13 2.97
N ASN A 38 11.49 2.90 2.43
CA ASN A 38 10.57 3.74 3.20
C ASN A 38 9.16 3.47 2.68
N VAL A 39 8.36 2.70 3.43
CA VAL A 39 7.00 2.35 3.04
C VAL A 39 6.03 2.80 4.11
N LEU A 40 5.13 3.72 3.75
CA LEU A 40 4.04 4.16 4.62
C LEU A 40 2.78 3.39 4.24
N VAL A 41 2.18 2.74 5.22
CA VAL A 41 1.06 1.81 5.04
C VAL A 41 -0.14 2.32 5.83
N LEU A 42 -1.24 2.56 5.14
CA LEU A 42 -2.55 2.77 5.74
C LEU A 42 -3.25 1.42 5.89
N CYS A 43 -3.39 0.96 7.12
CA CYS A 43 -4.29 -0.14 7.46
C CYS A 43 -5.68 0.45 7.76
N SER A 44 -6.72 -0.12 7.17
CA SER A 44 -8.09 0.28 7.46
C SER A 44 -9.03 -0.92 7.48
N PRO A 45 -10.07 -0.91 8.33
CA PRO A 45 -11.13 -1.91 8.27
C PRO A 45 -11.74 -2.03 6.88
N ASN A 46 -12.09 -0.91 6.25
CA ASN A 46 -12.87 -0.85 5.03
C ASN A 46 -12.57 0.41 4.20
N GLU A 47 -12.82 0.32 2.89
CA GLU A 47 -12.46 1.38 1.94
C GLU A 47 -13.17 2.72 2.21
N LYS A 48 -14.36 2.67 2.80
CA LYS A 48 -15.14 3.86 3.15
C LYS A 48 -14.45 4.71 4.23
N THR A 49 -13.91 4.07 5.26
CA THR A 49 -13.20 4.80 6.34
C THR A 49 -11.81 5.21 5.90
N ALA A 50 -11.17 4.47 4.99
CA ALA A 50 -9.88 4.83 4.41
C ALA A 50 -9.95 6.03 3.46
N LYS A 51 -11.09 6.25 2.79
CA LYS A 51 -11.24 7.23 1.70
C LYS A 51 -10.68 8.63 2.00
N PRO A 52 -10.94 9.26 3.17
CA PRO A 52 -10.38 10.58 3.48
C PRO A 52 -8.84 10.58 3.49
N VAL A 53 -8.23 9.53 4.04
CA VAL A 53 -6.77 9.39 4.10
C VAL A 53 -6.19 9.03 2.73
N LEU A 54 -6.89 8.24 1.92
CA LEU A 54 -6.49 7.95 0.53
C LEU A 54 -6.50 9.20 -0.36
N LEU A 55 -7.42 10.14 -0.11
CA LEU A 55 -7.41 11.44 -0.79
C LEU A 55 -6.16 12.25 -0.41
N LEU A 56 -5.75 12.23 0.87
CA LEU A 56 -4.51 12.84 1.32
C LEU A 56 -3.29 12.15 0.69
N PHE A 57 -3.28 10.83 0.59
CA PHE A 57 -2.20 10.08 -0.07
C PHE A 57 -2.01 10.56 -1.51
N LYS A 58 -3.09 10.80 -2.24
CA LYS A 58 -3.01 11.34 -3.61
C LYS A 58 -2.46 12.76 -3.67
N GLN A 59 -2.75 13.59 -2.66
CA GLN A 59 -2.21 14.96 -2.58
C GLN A 59 -0.71 14.97 -2.25
N VAL A 60 -0.27 14.05 -1.40
CA VAL A 60 1.12 13.98 -0.90
C VAL A 60 2.00 13.07 -1.76
N GLU A 61 1.43 12.21 -2.62
CA GLU A 61 2.16 11.37 -3.57
C GLU A 61 3.27 12.09 -4.35
N PRO A 62 3.05 13.29 -4.96
CA PRO A 62 4.10 13.97 -5.71
C PRO A 62 5.32 14.34 -4.85
N GLU A 63 5.13 14.61 -3.56
CA GLU A 63 6.21 14.92 -2.62
C GLU A 63 6.93 13.67 -2.11
N ILE A 64 6.20 12.55 -1.97
CA ILE A 64 6.76 11.27 -1.52
C ILE A 64 7.41 10.49 -2.66
N LYS A 65 7.10 10.82 -3.91
CA LYS A 65 7.65 10.17 -5.10
C LYS A 65 9.18 10.27 -5.13
N GLY A 66 9.83 9.11 -5.01
CA GLY A 66 11.30 9.00 -4.96
C GLY A 66 11.89 9.00 -3.54
N LEU A 67 11.11 9.38 -2.52
CA LEU A 67 11.49 9.30 -1.10
C LEU A 67 10.95 8.03 -0.43
N GLY A 68 9.78 7.56 -0.86
CA GLY A 68 9.14 6.38 -0.31
C GLY A 68 7.94 5.92 -1.13
N LEU A 69 7.21 4.96 -0.57
CA LEU A 69 6.05 4.35 -1.19
C LEU A 69 4.83 4.44 -0.26
N LEU A 70 3.70 4.86 -0.81
CA LEU A 70 2.41 4.85 -0.13
C LEU A 70 1.66 3.55 -0.45
N VAL A 71 1.20 2.86 0.60
CA VAL A 71 0.49 1.58 0.50
C VAL A 71 -0.80 1.64 1.29
N TYR A 72 -1.84 1.02 0.76
CA TYR A 72 -3.14 0.88 1.40
C TYR A 72 -3.51 -0.59 1.57
N ILE A 73 -3.86 -0.98 2.79
CA ILE A 73 -4.33 -2.32 3.11
C ILE A 73 -5.77 -2.23 3.65
N SER A 74 -6.68 -2.85 2.90
CA SER A 74 -8.05 -3.09 3.36
C SER A 74 -8.10 -4.40 4.13
N CYS A 75 -8.39 -4.36 5.44
CA CYS A 75 -8.52 -5.56 6.26
C CYS A 75 -9.78 -6.38 5.97
N GLU A 76 -10.79 -5.79 5.33
CA GLU A 76 -11.95 -6.51 4.79
C GLU A 76 -11.53 -7.51 3.70
N LYS A 77 -10.69 -7.08 2.74
CA LYS A 77 -10.19 -7.91 1.63
C LYS A 77 -8.94 -8.73 2.02
N GLY A 78 -8.12 -8.20 2.93
CA GLY A 78 -6.78 -8.70 3.27
C GLY A 78 -6.65 -9.20 4.72
N LYS A 79 -7.64 -9.93 5.27
CA LYS A 79 -7.64 -10.38 6.68
C LYS A 79 -6.34 -11.09 7.11
N LYS A 80 -5.78 -11.95 6.25
CA LYS A 80 -4.52 -12.65 6.52
C LYS A 80 -3.33 -11.68 6.59
N LEU A 81 -3.30 -10.71 5.69
CA LEU A 81 -2.27 -9.67 5.64
C LEU A 81 -2.32 -8.80 6.90
N CYS A 82 -3.50 -8.30 7.26
CA CYS A 82 -3.67 -7.47 8.45
C CYS A 82 -3.26 -8.17 9.74
N LYS A 83 -3.66 -9.45 9.93
CA LYS A 83 -3.26 -10.24 11.10
C LYS A 83 -1.74 -10.39 11.21
N LYS A 84 -1.07 -10.65 10.09
CA LYS A 84 0.38 -10.93 10.09
C LYS A 84 1.22 -9.68 10.32
N PHE A 85 0.80 -8.55 9.77
CA PHE A 85 1.48 -7.26 9.92
C PHE A 85 0.95 -6.43 11.09
N LYS A 86 0.11 -7.05 11.94
CA LYS A 86 -0.45 -6.49 13.17
C LYS A 86 -1.23 -5.18 12.94
N CYS A 87 -1.82 -5.00 11.76
CA CYS A 87 -2.71 -3.87 11.49
C CYS A 87 -3.91 -3.93 12.45
N ASP A 88 -4.30 -2.80 13.02
CA ASP A 88 -5.59 -2.68 13.70
C ASP A 88 -6.72 -2.90 12.69
N THR A 89 -7.66 -3.77 13.04
CA THR A 89 -8.83 -4.09 12.22
C THR A 89 -10.05 -3.24 12.57
N ASN A 90 -9.97 -2.44 13.63
CA ASN A 90 -11.09 -1.67 14.15
C ASN A 90 -10.97 -0.19 13.76
N ASN A 91 -9.75 0.33 13.66
CA ASN A 91 -9.46 1.73 13.35
C ASN A 91 -8.55 1.87 12.13
N ASN A 92 -8.56 3.07 11.56
CA ASN A 92 -7.55 3.47 10.57
C ASN A 92 -6.22 3.67 11.29
N GLU A 93 -5.20 2.94 10.87
CA GLU A 93 -3.87 3.00 11.46
C GLU A 93 -2.83 3.26 10.36
N LEU A 94 -1.94 4.23 10.60
CA LEU A 94 -0.79 4.49 9.73
C LEU A 94 0.44 3.81 10.32
N ARG A 95 1.14 3.03 9.51
CA ARG A 95 2.35 2.30 9.89
C ARG A 95 3.49 2.59 8.93
N HIS A 96 4.66 2.91 9.46
CA HIS A 96 5.86 3.10 8.67
C HIS A 96 6.77 1.87 8.78
N PHE A 97 7.22 1.36 7.64
CA PHE A 97 8.17 0.26 7.53
C PHE A 97 9.46 0.75 6.90
N LYS A 98 10.59 0.41 7.54
CA LYS A 98 11.96 0.73 7.13
C LYS A 98 12.80 -0.54 6.97
#